data_AF-A0AAU3M597-F1
#
_entry.id   AF-A0AAU3M597-F1
#
_cell.length_a   1.000
_cell.length_b   1.000
_cell.length_c   1.000
_cell.angle_alpha   90.00
_cell.angle_beta   90.00
_cell.angle_gamma   90.00
#
_symmetry.space_group_name_H-M   'P 1'
#
loop_
_entity.id
_entity.type
_entity.pdbx_description
1 polymer ?
#
loop_
_entity_poly.entity_id
_entity_poly.type
_entity_poly.pdbx_seq_one_letter_code
_entity_poly.pdbx_strand_id
1 'polypeptide(L)'
;MPKNPPESMQHHLRQRLNRHAHERWPYVDAIAVRFRAGFAYVAAELPSAKSVPLCRLRFTGVLHTWGFALYLASNHSYRDNTLPSGLPTGSPKEALDCAGDLYLNALAPAIQVPAGLVVLVGPPASGKTSFVRALIARRQIDAEAVVSSDEIRAELFGTSPAEAESDEADARIFDERDRRIVARLATGRSAVAESTNVTPQARARLIAIARRFNAPVTMLRFNPAVTDLVQQYTERRRTDLTAEDVRAYATIMIRDAGAEQLRSEGATTVHDVPGRRQATTPAEAAAQFSFA
;
A
#
# COMPACT_ATOMS: atom_id res chain seq x y z
N MET A 1 -37.77 23.89 -3.94
CA MET A 1 -37.17 22.54 -3.79
C MET A 1 -35.95 22.45 -4.71
N PRO A 2 -34.80 21.94 -4.25
CA PRO A 2 -33.64 21.79 -5.10
C PRO A 2 -33.96 20.81 -6.24
N LYS A 3 -33.77 21.24 -7.49
CA LYS A 3 -33.98 20.41 -8.67
C LYS A 3 -32.83 19.42 -8.80
N ASN A 4 -33.13 18.24 -9.34
CA ASN A 4 -32.07 17.32 -9.73
C ASN A 4 -31.14 17.99 -10.76
N PRO A 5 -29.85 17.64 -10.78
CA PRO A 5 -28.97 18.09 -11.83
C PRO A 5 -29.45 17.60 -13.21
N PRO A 6 -29.10 18.29 -14.30
CA PRO A 6 -29.39 17.83 -15.66
C PRO A 6 -28.89 16.40 -15.89
N GLU A 7 -29.57 15.62 -16.73
CA GLU A 7 -29.24 14.20 -16.98
C GLU A 7 -27.80 14.00 -17.46
N SER A 8 -27.29 14.90 -18.31
CA SER A 8 -25.89 14.90 -18.75
C SER A 8 -24.90 14.98 -17.58
N MET A 9 -25.21 15.80 -16.58
CA MET A 9 -24.41 15.92 -15.36
C MET A 9 -24.53 14.69 -14.47
N GLN A 10 -25.72 14.09 -14.38
CA GLN A 10 -25.92 12.84 -13.66
C GLN A 10 -25.09 11.70 -14.27
N HIS A 11 -25.08 11.60 -15.60
CA HIS A 11 -24.28 10.61 -16.33
C HIS A 11 -22.77 10.85 -16.11
N HIS A 12 -22.31 12.09 -16.27
CA HIS A 12 -20.91 12.45 -16.05
C HIS A 12 -20.45 12.17 -14.60
N LEU A 13 -21.32 12.43 -13.61
CA LEU A 13 -21.04 12.14 -12.21
C LEU A 13 -20.83 10.63 -12.00
N ARG A 14 -21.73 9.79 -12.51
CA ARG A 14 -21.61 8.33 -12.42
C ARG A 14 -20.30 7.83 -13.02
N GLN A 15 -19.97 8.23 -14.24
CA GLN A 15 -18.73 7.83 -14.91
C GLN A 15 -17.50 8.26 -14.13
N ARG A 16 -17.48 9.50 -13.64
CA ARG A 16 -16.35 10.05 -12.90
C ARG A 16 -16.13 9.34 -11.56
N LEU A 17 -17.19 9.01 -10.82
CA LEU A 17 -17.09 8.27 -9.56
C LEU A 17 -16.69 6.81 -9.78
N ASN A 18 -17.25 6.14 -10.79
CA ASN A 18 -16.87 4.76 -11.12
C ASN A 18 -15.41 4.63 -11.54
N ARG A 19 -14.92 5.51 -12.43
CA ARG A 19 -13.50 5.53 -12.80
C ARG A 19 -12.59 5.75 -11.59
N HIS A 20 -12.94 6.70 -10.73
CA HIS A 20 -12.18 6.99 -9.52
C HIS A 20 -12.18 5.81 -8.53
N ALA A 21 -13.32 5.15 -8.36
CA ALA A 21 -13.42 3.97 -7.52
C ALA A 21 -12.62 2.79 -8.08
N HIS A 22 -12.61 2.58 -9.40
CA HIS A 22 -11.80 1.52 -10.02
C HIS A 22 -10.29 1.71 -9.77
N GLU A 23 -9.83 2.96 -9.78
CA GLU A 23 -8.44 3.32 -9.47
C GLU A 23 -8.09 3.11 -7.97
N ARG A 24 -9.03 3.40 -7.06
CA ARG A 24 -8.77 3.43 -5.60
C ARG A 24 -9.19 2.17 -4.84
N TRP A 25 -10.27 1.52 -5.23
CA TRP A 25 -10.80 0.29 -4.65
C TRP A 25 -11.14 -0.72 -5.75
N PRO A 26 -10.15 -1.45 -6.29
CA PRO A 26 -10.33 -2.37 -7.40
C PRO A 26 -11.30 -3.54 -7.14
N TYR A 27 -11.63 -3.80 -5.87
CA TYR A 27 -12.60 -4.83 -5.44
C TYR A 27 -14.05 -4.33 -5.39
N VAL A 28 -14.32 -3.07 -5.75
CA VAL A 28 -15.68 -2.52 -5.86
C VAL A 28 -16.13 -2.69 -7.31
N ASP A 29 -17.27 -3.38 -7.51
CA ASP A 29 -17.80 -3.66 -8.84
C ASP A 29 -18.29 -2.37 -9.53
N ALA A 30 -18.98 -1.51 -8.77
CA ALA A 30 -19.48 -0.23 -9.26
C ALA A 30 -19.80 0.76 -8.12
N ILE A 31 -19.88 2.04 -8.48
CA ILE A 31 -20.51 3.08 -7.66
C ILE A 31 -21.91 3.37 -8.22
N ALA A 32 -22.92 2.97 -7.46
CA ALA A 32 -24.32 3.26 -7.74
C ALA A 32 -24.66 4.70 -7.30
N VAL A 33 -25.23 5.48 -8.22
CA VAL A 33 -25.67 6.85 -7.94
C VAL A 33 -27.13 7.04 -8.31
N ARG A 34 -27.96 7.24 -7.28
CA ARG A 34 -29.41 7.50 -7.41
C ARG A 34 -29.72 8.96 -7.14
N PHE A 35 -30.49 9.61 -8.00
CA PHE A 35 -30.86 11.01 -7.82
C PHE A 35 -32.29 11.15 -7.32
N ARG A 36 -32.50 11.93 -6.25
CA ARG A 36 -33.82 12.24 -5.72
C ARG A 36 -33.81 13.61 -5.03
N ALA A 37 -34.75 14.47 -5.42
CA ALA A 37 -35.01 15.77 -4.79
C ALA A 37 -33.75 16.66 -4.63
N GLY A 38 -32.89 16.73 -5.66
CA GLY A 38 -31.67 17.54 -5.64
C GLY A 38 -30.47 16.89 -4.94
N PHE A 39 -30.58 15.62 -4.57
CA PHE A 39 -29.51 14.85 -3.95
C PHE A 39 -29.07 13.68 -4.82
N ALA A 40 -27.78 13.37 -4.80
CA ALA A 40 -27.20 12.14 -5.32
C ALA A 40 -26.85 11.23 -4.15
N TYR A 41 -27.48 10.07 -4.08
CA TYR A 41 -27.21 9.03 -3.09
C TYR A 41 -26.19 8.07 -3.67
N VAL A 42 -25.04 7.95 -3.01
CA VAL A 42 -23.87 7.21 -3.47
C VAL A 42 -23.71 5.95 -2.62
N ALA A 43 -23.63 4.80 -3.28
CA ALA A 43 -23.36 3.51 -2.67
C ALA A 43 -22.30 2.74 -3.47
N ALA A 44 -21.50 1.94 -2.80
CA ALA A 44 -20.63 0.95 -3.45
C ALA A 44 -21.37 -0.36 -3.64
N GLU A 45 -21.20 -0.97 -4.80
CA GLU A 45 -21.61 -2.33 -5.09
C GLU A 45 -20.38 -3.23 -4.97
N LEU A 46 -20.44 -4.18 -4.05
CA LEU A 46 -19.36 -5.14 -3.80
C LEU A 46 -19.70 -6.49 -4.46
N PRO A 47 -18.67 -7.33 -4.74
CA PRO A 47 -18.86 -8.71 -5.10
C PRO A 47 -19.80 -9.38 -4.11
N SER A 48 -20.69 -10.28 -4.59
CA SER A 48 -21.83 -10.89 -3.86
C SER A 48 -23.11 -10.05 -3.76
N ALA A 49 -23.30 -9.04 -4.62
CA ALA A 49 -24.51 -8.20 -4.67
C ALA A 49 -24.79 -7.41 -3.37
N LYS A 50 -23.76 -7.18 -2.56
CA LYS A 50 -23.86 -6.37 -1.34
C LYS A 50 -23.72 -4.89 -1.71
N SER A 51 -24.75 -4.10 -1.42
CA SER A 51 -24.68 -2.64 -1.56
C SER A 51 -24.35 -1.98 -0.22
N VAL A 52 -23.32 -1.13 -0.22
CA VAL A 52 -22.86 -0.38 0.95
C VAL A 52 -23.14 1.11 0.72
N PRO A 53 -24.10 1.72 1.44
CA PRO A 53 -24.34 3.15 1.35
C PRO A 53 -23.13 3.94 1.90
N LEU A 54 -22.68 4.96 1.17
CA LEU A 54 -21.46 5.72 1.51
C LEU A 54 -21.78 7.15 1.94
N CYS A 55 -22.38 7.92 1.03
CA CYS A 55 -22.63 9.34 1.24
C CYS A 55 -23.80 9.85 0.40
N ARG A 56 -24.23 11.07 0.70
CA ARG A 56 -25.24 11.80 -0.06
C ARG A 56 -24.66 13.15 -0.43
N LEU A 57 -24.71 13.46 -1.73
CA LEU A 57 -24.23 14.72 -2.28
C LEU A 57 -25.41 15.64 -2.57
N ARG A 58 -25.39 16.87 -2.04
CA ARG A 58 -26.40 17.90 -2.32
C ARG A 58 -25.96 18.74 -3.50
N PHE A 59 -26.78 18.79 -4.54
CA PHE A 59 -26.56 19.68 -5.68
C PHE A 59 -26.85 21.12 -5.29
N THR A 60 -25.89 22.01 -5.52
CA THR A 60 -25.98 23.45 -5.19
C THR A 60 -26.14 24.34 -6.41
N GLY A 61 -26.24 23.75 -7.62
CA GLY A 61 -26.27 24.47 -8.89
C GLY A 61 -24.92 24.52 -9.62
N VAL A 62 -23.83 24.08 -8.97
CA VAL A 62 -22.47 24.07 -9.54
C VAL A 62 -22.02 22.64 -9.84
N LEU A 63 -21.28 22.44 -10.93
CA LEU A 63 -20.91 21.11 -11.42
C LEU A 63 -19.87 20.41 -10.53
N HIS A 64 -18.94 21.16 -9.94
CA HIS A 64 -17.77 20.61 -9.26
C HIS A 64 -17.83 20.65 -7.74
N THR A 65 -18.79 21.35 -7.14
CA THR A 65 -18.83 21.59 -5.69
C THR A 65 -20.19 21.20 -5.12
N TRP A 66 -20.20 20.16 -4.29
CA TRP A 66 -21.40 19.54 -3.76
C TRP A 66 -21.39 19.56 -2.24
N GLY A 67 -22.56 19.71 -1.62
CA GLY A 67 -22.70 19.54 -0.17
C GLY A 67 -22.53 18.07 0.20
N PHE A 68 -21.82 17.80 1.29
CA PHE A 68 -21.47 16.44 1.71
C PHE A 68 -22.24 16.01 2.95
N ALA A 69 -22.83 14.81 2.89
CA ALA A 69 -23.38 14.12 4.05
C ALA A 69 -22.89 12.67 4.07
N LEU A 70 -22.41 12.22 5.22
CA LEU A 70 -21.94 10.86 5.44
C LEU A 70 -23.13 9.96 5.80
N TYR A 71 -23.16 8.74 5.26
CA TYR A 71 -24.11 7.72 5.70
C TYR A 71 -23.77 7.28 7.12
N LEU A 72 -24.76 6.96 7.96
CA LEU A 72 -24.55 6.44 9.30
C LEU A 72 -25.33 5.14 9.46
N ALA A 73 -24.60 4.03 9.58
CA ALA A 73 -25.18 2.71 9.70
C ALA A 73 -26.02 2.54 10.97
N SER A 74 -25.69 3.24 12.06
CA SER A 74 -26.38 3.11 13.35
C SER A 74 -27.85 3.51 13.31
N ASN A 75 -28.25 4.38 12.39
CA ASN A 75 -29.62 4.85 12.26
C ASN A 75 -30.10 4.96 10.81
N HIS A 76 -29.37 4.32 9.87
CA HIS A 76 -29.68 4.31 8.45
C HIS A 76 -29.97 5.70 7.86
N SER A 77 -29.23 6.73 8.29
CA SER A 77 -29.45 8.13 7.88
C SER A 77 -28.23 8.75 7.21
N TYR A 78 -28.41 9.89 6.55
CA TYR A 78 -27.31 10.72 6.06
C TYR A 78 -27.22 11.98 6.90
N ARG A 79 -26.06 12.23 7.51
CA ARG A 79 -25.80 13.46 8.28
C ARG A 79 -24.77 14.32 7.58
N ASP A 80 -25.06 15.62 7.48
CA ASP A 80 -24.14 16.59 6.94
C ASP A 80 -22.82 16.53 7.74
N ASN A 81 -21.69 16.56 7.03
CA ASN A 81 -20.38 16.36 7.62
C ASN A 81 -19.33 17.21 6.90
N THR A 82 -18.14 17.35 7.51
CA THR A 82 -17.00 18.05 6.92
C THR A 82 -16.08 17.09 6.18
N LEU A 83 -15.56 17.53 5.05
CA LEU A 83 -14.53 16.83 4.29
C LEU A 83 -13.15 17.02 4.97
N PRO A 84 -12.12 16.23 4.60
CA PRO A 84 -10.76 16.41 5.11
C PRO A 84 -10.18 17.81 4.88
N SER A 85 -10.66 18.54 3.87
CA SER A 85 -10.35 19.96 3.64
C SER A 85 -10.90 20.92 4.72
N GLY A 86 -11.73 20.43 5.65
CA GLY A 86 -12.40 21.23 6.68
C GLY A 86 -13.71 21.88 6.22
N LEU A 87 -14.08 21.72 4.94
CA LEU A 87 -15.27 22.34 4.35
C LEU A 87 -16.46 21.36 4.31
N PRO A 88 -17.71 21.84 4.44
CA PRO A 88 -18.92 21.01 4.28
C PRO A 88 -19.28 20.75 2.80
N THR A 89 -18.50 21.32 1.88
CA THR A 89 -18.67 21.20 0.44
C THR A 89 -17.34 20.90 -0.22
N GLY A 90 -17.37 20.16 -1.32
CA GLY A 90 -16.17 19.81 -2.06
C GLY A 90 -16.48 19.03 -3.32
N SER A 91 -15.46 18.41 -3.90
CA SER A 91 -15.66 17.64 -5.13
C SER A 91 -16.35 16.30 -4.85
N PRO A 92 -17.13 15.76 -5.81
CA PRO A 92 -17.71 14.43 -5.63
C PRO A 92 -16.67 13.32 -5.40
N LYS A 93 -15.47 13.47 -5.98
CA LYS A 93 -14.36 12.53 -5.77
C LYS A 93 -13.83 12.59 -4.34
N GLU A 94 -13.63 13.80 -3.81
CA GLU A 94 -13.20 14.03 -2.42
C GLU A 94 -14.23 13.49 -1.42
N ALA A 95 -15.52 13.70 -1.68
CA ALA A 95 -16.59 13.14 -0.87
C ALA A 95 -16.66 11.59 -0.93
N LEU A 96 -16.38 11.01 -2.10
CA LEU A 96 -16.27 9.57 -2.26
C LEU A 96 -15.04 9.03 -1.52
N ASP A 97 -13.88 9.69 -1.61
CA ASP A 97 -12.66 9.37 -0.87
C ASP A 97 -12.93 9.35 0.64
N CYS A 98 -13.54 10.42 1.16
CA CYS A 98 -13.86 10.53 2.58
C CYS A 98 -14.77 9.39 3.09
N ALA A 99 -15.84 9.07 2.37
CA ALA A 99 -16.76 8.01 2.78
C ALA A 99 -16.20 6.60 2.51
N GLY A 100 -15.51 6.41 1.39
CA GLY A 100 -14.94 5.12 0.99
C GLY A 100 -13.76 4.73 1.87
N ASP A 101 -12.91 5.67 2.29
CA ASP A 101 -11.82 5.38 3.21
C ASP A 101 -12.34 4.85 4.56
N LEU A 102 -13.53 5.30 4.98
CA LEU A 102 -14.18 4.84 6.21
C LEU A 102 -14.86 3.48 6.04
N TYR A 103 -15.63 3.28 4.97
CA TYR A 103 -16.50 2.10 4.82
C TYR A 103 -15.89 0.96 4.03
N LEU A 104 -15.11 1.27 2.99
CA LEU A 104 -14.63 0.27 2.04
C LEU A 104 -13.33 -0.34 2.49
N ASN A 105 -12.41 0.45 3.06
CA ASN A 105 -11.12 -0.08 3.52
C ASN A 105 -11.27 -1.22 4.54
N ALA A 106 -12.27 -1.15 5.43
CA ALA A 106 -12.58 -2.22 6.38
C ALA A 106 -13.18 -3.48 5.73
N LEU A 107 -13.69 -3.37 4.50
CA LEU A 107 -14.31 -4.45 3.73
C LEU A 107 -13.40 -4.98 2.62
N ALA A 108 -12.20 -4.42 2.46
CA ALA A 108 -11.24 -4.88 1.48
C ALA A 108 -10.92 -6.36 1.74
N PRO A 109 -10.97 -7.22 0.71
CA PRO A 109 -10.57 -8.62 0.88
C PRO A 109 -9.09 -8.68 1.23
N ALA A 110 -8.72 -9.65 2.08
CA ALA A 110 -7.33 -9.88 2.42
C ALA A 110 -6.55 -10.26 1.15
N ILE A 111 -5.46 -9.54 0.90
CA ILE A 111 -4.50 -9.79 -0.16
C ILE A 111 -3.82 -11.13 0.13
N GLN A 112 -4.06 -12.12 -0.73
CA GLN A 112 -3.42 -13.42 -0.63
C GLN A 112 -2.01 -13.36 -1.21
N VAL A 113 -1.02 -13.67 -0.37
CA VAL A 113 0.38 -13.79 -0.77
C VAL A 113 0.71 -15.27 -0.92
N PRO A 114 0.98 -15.75 -2.14
CA PRO A 114 1.29 -17.17 -2.37
C PRO A 114 2.61 -17.57 -1.71
N ALA A 115 2.75 -18.85 -1.40
CA ALA A 115 3.99 -19.39 -0.88
C ALA A 115 5.12 -19.24 -1.92
N GLY A 116 6.26 -18.69 -1.52
CA GLY A 116 7.34 -18.33 -2.44
C GLY A 116 8.29 -17.28 -1.87
N LEU A 117 8.88 -16.47 -2.76
CA LEU A 117 9.77 -15.38 -2.36
C LEU A 117 9.01 -14.07 -2.28
N VAL A 118 9.03 -13.45 -1.11
CA VAL A 118 8.48 -12.11 -0.88
C VAL A 118 9.63 -11.12 -0.82
N VAL A 119 9.61 -10.09 -1.66
CA VAL A 119 10.64 -9.05 -1.72
C VAL A 119 10.04 -7.74 -1.26
N LEU A 120 10.55 -7.18 -0.17
CA LEU A 120 10.15 -5.84 0.27
C LEU A 120 10.92 -4.79 -0.53
N VAL A 121 10.21 -3.82 -1.09
CA VAL A 121 10.78 -2.78 -1.95
C VAL A 121 10.44 -1.41 -1.40
N GLY A 122 11.42 -0.68 -0.92
CA GLY A 122 11.24 0.70 -0.50
C GLY A 122 12.44 1.32 0.21
N PRO A 123 12.52 2.66 0.26
CA PRO A 123 13.64 3.38 0.85
C PRO A 123 13.78 3.13 2.36
N PRO A 124 14.94 3.45 2.96
CA PRO A 124 15.09 3.52 4.42
C PRO A 124 13.96 4.34 5.05
N ALA A 125 13.57 3.99 6.28
CA ALA A 125 12.44 4.57 7.00
C ALA A 125 11.03 4.40 6.36
N SER A 126 10.87 3.63 5.27
CA SER A 126 9.56 3.43 4.64
C SER A 126 8.55 2.55 5.40
N GLY A 127 8.95 1.94 6.52
CA GLY A 127 8.07 1.12 7.36
C GLY A 127 8.18 -0.40 7.17
N LYS A 128 9.07 -0.88 6.30
CA LYS A 128 9.32 -2.33 6.04
C LYS A 128 9.44 -3.17 7.31
N THR A 129 10.39 -2.84 8.18
CA THR A 129 10.64 -3.58 9.43
C THR A 129 9.48 -3.55 10.40
N SER A 130 8.76 -2.42 10.49
CA SER A 130 7.57 -2.32 11.31
C SER A 130 6.43 -3.21 10.78
N PHE A 131 6.28 -3.29 9.47
CA PHE A 131 5.30 -4.16 8.81
C PHE A 131 5.66 -5.64 8.99
N VAL A 132 6.93 -6.02 8.81
CA VAL A 132 7.41 -7.40 9.08
C VAL A 132 7.13 -7.81 10.52
N ARG A 133 7.48 -6.96 11.49
CA ARG A 133 7.19 -7.22 12.91
C ARG A 133 5.70 -7.40 13.17
N ALA A 134 4.85 -6.61 12.50
CA ALA A 134 3.40 -6.76 12.61
C ALA A 134 2.91 -8.09 11.99
N LEU A 135 3.46 -8.55 10.87
CA LEU A 135 3.13 -9.85 10.29
C LEU A 135 3.51 -11.01 11.22
N ILE A 136 4.70 -10.97 11.82
CA ILE A 136 5.14 -11.97 12.81
C ILE A 136 4.23 -11.98 14.03
N ALA A 137 3.92 -10.80 14.59
CA ALA A 137 3.03 -10.69 15.75
C ALA A 137 1.61 -11.25 15.45
N ARG A 138 1.19 -11.19 14.19
CA ARG A 138 -0.08 -11.74 13.69
C ARG A 138 0.02 -13.21 13.25
N ARG A 139 1.19 -13.85 13.40
CA ARG A 139 1.46 -15.24 12.97
C ARG A 139 1.16 -15.47 11.48
N GLN A 140 1.33 -14.43 10.66
CA GLN A 140 1.22 -14.55 9.21
C GLN A 140 2.51 -15.10 8.59
N ILE A 141 3.65 -14.79 9.19
CA ILE A 141 4.95 -15.34 8.81
C ILE A 141 5.73 -15.71 10.08
N ASP A 142 6.59 -16.71 9.97
CA ASP A 142 7.57 -17.04 11.00
C ASP A 142 8.73 -16.04 10.97
N ALA A 143 9.34 -15.75 12.12
CA ALA A 143 10.49 -14.85 12.20
C ALA A 143 11.67 -15.37 11.35
N GLU A 144 11.85 -16.69 11.33
CA GLU A 144 12.87 -17.40 10.57
C GLU A 144 12.63 -17.34 9.05
N ALA A 145 11.45 -16.91 8.60
CA ALA A 145 11.18 -16.65 7.20
C ALA A 145 11.79 -15.34 6.71
N VAL A 146 12.09 -14.41 7.62
CA VAL A 146 12.66 -13.11 7.30
C VAL A 146 14.17 -13.24 7.15
N VAL A 147 14.68 -12.76 6.03
CA VAL A 147 16.11 -12.70 5.73
C VAL A 147 16.46 -11.24 5.54
N SER A 148 16.97 -10.61 6.60
CA SER A 148 17.30 -9.18 6.65
C SER A 148 18.78 -8.93 6.42
N SER A 149 19.14 -8.06 5.47
CA SER A 149 20.56 -7.70 5.25
C SER A 149 21.13 -6.92 6.44
N ASP A 150 20.31 -6.15 7.16
CA ASP A 150 20.75 -5.40 8.35
C ASP A 150 21.04 -6.36 9.53
N GLU A 151 20.22 -7.41 9.71
CA GLU A 151 20.48 -8.44 10.73
C GLU A 151 21.72 -9.26 10.38
N ILE A 152 21.86 -9.68 9.12
CA ILE A 152 23.06 -10.40 8.64
C ILE A 152 24.32 -9.56 8.84
N ARG A 153 24.28 -8.24 8.55
CA ARG A 153 25.40 -7.34 8.79
C ARG A 153 25.79 -7.32 10.27
N ALA A 154 24.81 -7.21 11.16
CA ALA A 154 25.04 -7.22 12.60
C ALA A 154 25.60 -8.58 13.09
N GLU A 155 25.13 -9.70 12.54
CA GLU A 155 25.64 -11.03 12.87
C GLU A 155 27.09 -11.26 12.40
N LEU A 156 27.45 -10.77 11.20
CA LEU A 156 28.77 -11.01 10.60
C LEU A 156 29.86 -10.06 11.11
N PHE A 157 29.52 -8.81 11.40
CA PHE A 157 30.50 -7.75 11.71
C PHE A 157 30.29 -7.12 13.10
N GLY A 158 29.26 -7.54 13.84
CA GLY A 158 28.96 -6.99 15.16
C GLY A 158 28.66 -5.49 15.11
N THR A 159 29.23 -4.73 16.05
CA THR A 159 29.06 -3.27 16.16
C THR A 159 30.23 -2.48 15.57
N SER A 160 31.13 -3.09 14.79
CA SER A 160 32.28 -2.39 14.19
C SER A 160 31.89 -1.83 12.82
N PRO A 161 31.55 -0.53 12.69
CA PRO A 161 31.00 0.01 11.44
C PRO A 161 32.09 0.08 10.35
N ALA A 162 33.34 0.29 10.75
CA ALA A 162 34.47 0.48 9.83
C ALA A 162 34.82 -0.78 9.01
N GLU A 163 34.54 -1.99 9.53
CA GLU A 163 34.78 -3.25 8.80
C GLU A 163 33.60 -3.66 7.90
N ALA A 164 32.42 -3.05 8.13
CA ALA A 164 31.19 -3.34 7.40
C ALA A 164 30.95 -2.42 6.19
N GLU A 165 31.80 -1.41 5.99
CA GLU A 165 31.71 -0.40 4.92
C GLU A 165 32.70 -0.70 3.78
N SER A 166 32.78 -1.95 3.31
CA SER A 166 33.57 -2.35 2.16
C SER A 166 32.76 -3.19 1.16
N ASP A 167 33.14 -3.15 -0.11
CA ASP A 167 32.49 -3.97 -1.16
C ASP A 167 32.58 -5.47 -0.85
N GLU A 168 33.67 -5.93 -0.22
CA GLU A 168 33.84 -7.31 0.22
C GLU A 168 32.87 -7.68 1.35
N ALA A 169 32.62 -6.75 2.28
CA ALA A 169 31.65 -6.95 3.36
C ALA A 169 30.22 -7.05 2.81
N ASP A 170 29.85 -6.17 1.87
CA ASP A 170 28.55 -6.21 1.20
C ASP A 170 28.36 -7.51 0.40
N ALA A 171 29.40 -7.98 -0.31
CA ALA A 171 29.36 -9.26 -1.01
C ALA A 171 29.06 -10.42 -0.05
N ARG A 172 29.74 -10.47 1.11
CA ARG A 172 29.49 -11.49 2.15
C ARG A 172 28.07 -11.44 2.70
N ILE A 173 27.52 -10.24 2.91
CA ILE A 173 26.13 -10.07 3.38
C ILE A 173 25.15 -10.61 2.33
N PHE A 174 25.34 -10.25 1.06
CA PHE A 174 24.46 -10.71 -0.01
C PHE A 174 24.56 -12.20 -0.28
N ASP A 175 25.75 -12.78 -0.20
CA ASP A 175 25.93 -14.23 -0.34
C ASP A 175 25.26 -14.99 0.81
N GLU A 176 25.37 -14.49 2.05
CA GLU A 176 24.69 -15.11 3.19
C GLU A 176 23.16 -14.97 3.11
N ARG A 177 22.66 -13.81 2.68
CA ARG A 177 21.22 -13.59 2.43
C ARG A 177 20.70 -14.61 1.42
N ASP A 178 21.40 -14.74 0.30
CA ASP A 178 21.00 -15.62 -0.77
C ASP A 178 21.07 -17.09 -0.34
N ARG A 179 22.09 -17.48 0.42
CA ARG A 179 22.20 -18.82 1.01
C ARG A 179 21.00 -19.15 1.90
N ARG A 180 20.57 -18.22 2.76
CA ARG A 180 19.38 -18.40 3.62
C ARG A 180 18.10 -18.52 2.80
N ILE A 181 17.91 -17.67 1.80
CA ILE A 181 16.74 -17.73 0.90
C ILE A 181 16.71 -19.06 0.14
N VAL A 182 17.84 -19.46 -0.45
CA VAL A 182 17.98 -20.73 -1.17
C VAL A 182 17.64 -21.92 -0.27
N ALA A 183 18.15 -21.94 0.96
CA ALA A 183 17.87 -23.03 1.90
C ALA A 183 16.37 -23.18 2.20
N ARG A 184 15.65 -22.07 2.33
CA ARG A 184 14.20 -22.09 2.56
C ARG A 184 13.43 -22.56 1.34
N LEU A 185 13.68 -21.95 0.18
CA LEU A 185 12.99 -22.30 -1.07
C LEU A 185 13.26 -23.75 -1.49
N ALA A 186 14.45 -24.29 -1.26
CA ALA A 186 14.79 -25.69 -1.53
C ALA A 186 13.93 -26.69 -0.72
N THR A 187 13.37 -26.26 0.40
CA THR A 187 12.45 -27.07 1.24
C THR A 187 10.98 -26.74 1.00
N GLY A 188 10.67 -25.96 -0.03
CA GLY A 188 9.31 -25.51 -0.34
C GLY A 188 8.76 -24.46 0.63
N ARG A 189 9.61 -23.86 1.48
CA ARG A 189 9.20 -22.84 2.46
C ARG A 189 9.37 -21.43 1.91
N SER A 190 8.42 -20.56 2.21
CA SER A 190 8.47 -19.14 1.87
C SER A 190 9.64 -18.42 2.54
N ALA A 191 10.18 -17.39 1.89
CA ALA A 191 11.20 -16.50 2.42
C ALA A 191 10.82 -15.03 2.16
N VAL A 192 11.15 -14.14 3.10
CA VAL A 192 10.94 -12.69 3.00
C VAL A 192 12.30 -12.00 2.93
N ALA A 193 12.66 -11.48 1.78
CA ALA A 193 13.88 -10.68 1.60
C ALA A 193 13.64 -9.24 2.10
N GLU A 194 14.09 -8.96 3.33
CA GLU A 194 14.00 -7.63 3.94
C GLU A 194 15.26 -6.83 3.63
N SER A 195 15.16 -5.89 2.70
CA SER A 195 16.18 -4.89 2.37
C SER A 195 15.51 -3.72 1.66
N THR A 196 16.27 -2.72 1.20
CA THR A 196 15.69 -1.61 0.43
C THR A 196 15.18 -2.09 -0.94
N ASN A 197 15.93 -2.93 -1.65
CA ASN A 197 15.61 -3.53 -2.95
C ASN A 197 15.08 -2.53 -4.00
N VAL A 198 15.49 -1.26 -3.91
CA VAL A 198 14.99 -0.20 -4.82
C VAL A 198 15.63 -0.24 -6.20
N THR A 199 16.81 -0.88 -6.35
CA THR A 199 17.52 -0.98 -7.63
C THR A 199 17.12 -2.23 -8.41
N PRO A 200 17.09 -2.18 -9.75
CA PRO A 200 16.85 -3.37 -10.58
C PRO A 200 17.88 -4.48 -10.35
N GLN A 201 19.17 -4.14 -10.14
CA GLN A 201 20.20 -5.16 -9.91
C GLN A 201 19.94 -5.97 -8.63
N ALA A 202 19.53 -5.31 -7.54
CA ALA A 202 19.21 -6.00 -6.29
C ALA A 202 18.06 -6.99 -6.47
N ARG A 203 17.02 -6.62 -7.24
CA ARG A 203 15.86 -7.47 -7.50
C ARG A 203 16.15 -8.59 -8.50
N ALA A 204 16.93 -8.33 -9.54
CA ALA A 204 17.27 -9.32 -10.56
C ALA A 204 17.91 -10.58 -9.96
N ARG A 205 18.80 -10.40 -8.97
CA ARG A 205 19.44 -11.51 -8.26
C ARG A 205 18.45 -12.34 -7.44
N LEU A 206 17.54 -11.69 -6.72
CA LEU A 206 16.48 -12.36 -5.95
C LEU A 206 15.48 -13.11 -6.86
N ILE A 207 15.08 -12.49 -7.97
CA ILE A 207 14.21 -13.11 -8.98
C ILE A 207 14.89 -14.35 -9.58
N ALA A 208 16.19 -14.26 -9.90
CA ALA A 208 16.93 -15.40 -10.44
C ALA A 208 16.96 -16.59 -9.46
N ILE A 209 17.10 -16.32 -8.15
CA ILE A 209 17.01 -17.36 -7.11
C ILE A 209 15.63 -18.01 -7.10
N ALA A 210 14.55 -17.22 -7.02
CA ALA A 210 13.19 -17.75 -7.00
C ALA A 210 12.85 -18.59 -8.23
N ARG A 211 13.29 -18.14 -9.42
CA ARG A 211 13.10 -18.86 -10.69
C ARG A 211 13.73 -20.26 -10.67
N ARG A 212 14.90 -20.44 -10.05
CA ARG A 212 15.56 -21.76 -9.94
C ARG A 212 14.72 -22.79 -9.18
N PHE A 213 13.83 -22.33 -8.29
CA PHE A 213 12.95 -23.17 -7.49
C PHE A 213 11.50 -23.16 -7.97
N ASN A 214 11.21 -22.54 -9.13
CA ASN A 214 9.84 -22.29 -9.62
C ASN A 214 8.95 -21.60 -8.57
N ALA A 215 9.55 -20.80 -7.68
CA ALA A 215 8.81 -20.08 -6.64
C ALA A 215 8.25 -18.77 -7.21
N PRO A 216 6.96 -18.44 -6.95
CA PRO A 216 6.42 -17.14 -7.32
C PRO A 216 7.14 -16.03 -6.54
N VAL A 217 7.24 -14.86 -7.16
CA VAL A 217 7.84 -13.67 -6.56
C VAL A 217 6.74 -12.65 -6.27
N THR A 218 6.51 -12.35 -5.00
CA THR A 218 5.61 -11.27 -4.57
C THR A 218 6.42 -10.06 -4.15
N MET A 219 6.19 -8.91 -4.79
CA MET A 219 6.85 -7.66 -4.42
C MET A 219 5.92 -6.75 -3.63
N LEU A 220 6.35 -6.37 -2.42
CA LEU A 220 5.62 -5.48 -1.52
C LEU A 220 6.28 -4.10 -1.52
N ARG A 221 5.61 -3.10 -2.10
CA ARG A 221 6.12 -1.74 -2.29
C ARG A 221 5.75 -0.84 -1.12
N PHE A 222 6.71 -0.08 -0.61
CA PHE A 222 6.54 0.89 0.47
C PHE A 222 6.87 2.29 -0.05
N ASN A 223 5.86 3.03 -0.52
CA ASN A 223 6.01 4.29 -1.26
C ASN A 223 5.42 5.54 -0.53
N PRO A 224 5.87 5.87 0.69
CA PRO A 224 5.44 7.09 1.39
C PRO A 224 6.02 8.37 0.76
N ALA A 225 5.63 9.55 1.26
CA ALA A 225 6.20 10.81 0.75
C ALA A 225 7.68 10.90 1.10
N VAL A 226 8.46 11.53 0.24
CA VAL A 226 9.86 11.87 0.54
C VAL A 226 9.95 12.68 1.84
N THR A 227 9.03 13.62 2.06
CA THR A 227 8.93 14.40 3.30
C THR A 227 8.71 13.49 4.53
N ASP A 228 7.79 12.54 4.43
CA ASP A 228 7.49 11.59 5.52
C ASP A 228 8.70 10.69 5.81
N LEU A 229 9.42 10.25 4.77
CA LEU A 229 10.62 9.41 4.90
C LEU A 229 11.72 10.14 5.66
N VAL A 230 12.03 11.38 5.24
CA VAL A 230 13.06 12.20 5.86
C VAL A 230 12.70 12.48 7.32
N GLN A 231 11.44 12.86 7.59
CA GLN A 231 10.98 13.09 8.96
C GLN A 231 11.13 11.82 9.82
N GLN A 232 10.60 10.69 9.36
CA GLN A 232 10.68 9.42 10.10
C GLN A 232 12.12 8.97 10.32
N TYR A 233 13.00 9.21 9.36
CA TYR A 233 14.40 8.86 9.49
C TYR A 233 15.08 9.70 10.58
N THR A 234 14.87 11.02 10.57
CA THR A 234 15.40 11.92 11.60
C THR A 234 14.88 11.57 13.00
N GLU A 235 13.61 11.20 13.13
CA GLU A 235 13.01 10.76 14.41
C GLU A 235 13.65 9.48 14.96
N ARG A 236 14.10 8.57 14.09
CA ARG A 236 14.74 7.29 14.49
C ARG A 236 16.15 7.48 15.07
N ARG A 237 16.76 8.66 14.89
CA ARG A 237 18.12 8.98 15.35
C ARG A 237 19.19 7.94 14.96
N ARG A 238 19.01 7.22 13.85
CA ARG A 238 20.11 6.41 13.30
C ARG A 238 21.13 7.33 12.63
N THR A 239 22.38 6.91 12.65
CA THR A 239 23.52 7.66 12.09
C THR A 239 24.13 6.98 10.85
N ASP A 240 23.47 5.95 10.32
CA ASP A 240 23.98 5.13 9.21
C ASP A 240 23.82 5.80 7.83
N LEU A 241 22.85 6.70 7.69
CA LEU A 241 22.55 7.43 6.46
C LEU A 241 22.26 8.91 6.75
N THR A 242 22.41 9.73 5.72
CA THR A 242 21.97 11.12 5.73
C THR A 242 20.55 11.28 5.18
N ALA A 243 19.94 12.44 5.43
CA ALA A 243 18.65 12.77 4.79
C ALA A 243 18.76 12.86 3.25
N GLU A 244 19.95 13.14 2.71
CA GLU A 244 20.20 13.14 1.27
C GLU A 244 20.20 11.72 0.70
N ASP A 245 20.79 10.77 1.40
CA ASP A 245 20.76 9.35 1.00
C ASP A 245 19.32 8.82 0.98
N VAL A 246 18.52 9.15 1.99
CA VAL A 246 17.09 8.77 2.03
C VAL A 246 16.34 9.34 0.82
N ARG A 247 16.63 10.58 0.42
CA ARG A 247 16.06 11.19 -0.80
C ARG A 247 16.54 10.46 -2.06
N ALA A 248 17.82 10.10 -2.14
CA ALA A 248 18.37 9.35 -3.26
C ALA A 248 17.68 7.98 -3.42
N TYR A 249 17.49 7.23 -2.33
CA TYR A 249 16.74 5.98 -2.33
C TYR A 249 15.30 6.16 -2.81
N ALA A 250 14.62 7.23 -2.39
CA ALA A 250 13.26 7.52 -2.83
C ALA A 250 13.20 7.86 -4.33
N THR A 251 14.16 8.63 -4.86
CA THR A 251 14.28 8.93 -6.29
C THR A 251 14.49 7.67 -7.11
N ILE A 252 15.38 6.76 -6.67
CA ILE A 252 15.59 5.46 -7.32
C ILE A 252 14.30 4.65 -7.31
N MET A 253 13.59 4.57 -6.18
CA MET A 253 12.32 3.84 -6.11
C MET A 253 11.27 4.39 -7.08
N ILE A 254 11.13 5.72 -7.17
CA ILE A 254 10.17 6.35 -8.09
C ILE A 254 10.50 6.02 -9.54
N ARG A 255 11.79 6.05 -9.89
CA ARG A 255 12.26 5.79 -11.26
C ARG A 255 12.17 4.31 -11.64
N ASP A 256 12.57 3.43 -10.73
CA ASP A 256 12.90 2.04 -11.07
C ASP A 256 11.99 0.99 -10.41
N ALA A 257 11.03 1.38 -9.56
CA ALA A 257 10.17 0.43 -8.83
C ALA A 257 8.67 0.74 -9.00
N GLY A 258 8.28 1.18 -10.20
CA GLY A 258 6.88 1.25 -10.62
C GLY A 258 6.26 -0.15 -10.75
N ALA A 259 4.96 -0.28 -10.47
CA ALA A 259 4.31 -1.60 -10.43
C ALA A 259 4.43 -2.39 -11.75
N GLU A 260 4.31 -1.71 -12.90
CA GLU A 260 4.46 -2.34 -14.22
C GLU A 260 5.89 -2.81 -14.48
N GLN A 261 6.88 -2.00 -14.09
CA GLN A 261 8.29 -2.37 -14.19
C GLN A 261 8.62 -3.57 -13.32
N LEU A 262 8.14 -3.61 -12.07
CA LEU A 262 8.37 -4.78 -11.21
C LEU A 262 7.75 -6.06 -11.80
N ARG A 263 6.60 -5.96 -12.46
CA ARG A 263 6.00 -7.09 -13.18
C ARG A 263 6.85 -7.51 -14.38
N SER A 264 7.35 -6.56 -15.18
CA SER A 264 8.19 -6.87 -16.34
C SER A 264 9.54 -7.50 -15.96
N GLU A 265 10.06 -7.19 -14.77
CA GLU A 265 11.27 -7.82 -14.23
C GLU A 265 11.06 -9.30 -13.84
N GLY A 266 9.82 -9.68 -13.50
CA GLY A 266 9.46 -11.05 -13.15
C GLY A 266 8.71 -11.22 -11.83
N ALA A 267 8.18 -10.15 -11.24
CA ALA A 267 7.25 -10.29 -10.12
C ALA A 267 5.95 -10.97 -10.59
N THR A 268 5.57 -12.06 -9.91
CA THR A 268 4.28 -12.73 -10.09
C THR A 268 3.13 -11.84 -9.63
N THR A 269 3.30 -11.21 -8.46
CA THR A 269 2.35 -10.24 -7.93
C THR A 269 3.08 -9.02 -7.36
N VAL A 270 2.42 -7.86 -7.42
CA VAL A 270 2.96 -6.59 -6.91
C VAL A 270 1.86 -5.88 -6.14
N HIS A 271 2.14 -5.53 -4.89
CA HIS A 271 1.19 -4.84 -4.01
C HIS A 271 1.86 -3.64 -3.34
N ASP A 272 1.14 -2.52 -3.29
CA ASP A 272 1.52 -1.40 -2.42
C ASP A 272 1.06 -1.70 -1.00
N VAL A 273 1.95 -1.53 -0.03
CA VAL A 273 1.64 -1.65 1.40
C VAL A 273 1.15 -0.29 1.89
N PRO A 274 -0.07 -0.17 2.41
CA PRO A 274 -0.58 1.08 2.96
C PRO A 274 0.29 1.57 4.12
N GLY A 275 0.42 2.88 4.25
CA GLY A 275 1.18 3.50 5.32
C GLY A 275 0.53 4.78 5.82
N ARG A 276 1.35 5.66 6.41
CA ARG A 276 0.87 6.90 7.04
C ARG A 276 0.11 7.83 6.12
N ARG A 277 0.43 7.87 4.82
CA ARG A 277 -0.34 8.64 3.82
C ARG A 277 -1.81 8.22 3.75
N GLN A 278 -2.09 6.94 3.98
CA GLN A 278 -3.43 6.36 4.05
C GLN A 278 -3.94 6.28 5.50
N ALA A 279 -3.34 7.02 6.44
CA ALA A 279 -3.62 6.95 7.87
C ALA A 279 -3.59 5.52 8.45
N THR A 280 -2.82 4.63 7.82
CA THR A 280 -2.78 3.21 8.17
C THR A 280 -1.52 2.90 8.98
N THR A 281 -1.70 2.29 10.14
CA THR A 281 -0.60 1.77 10.98
C THR A 281 0.00 0.50 10.38
N PRO A 282 1.24 0.11 10.74
CA PRO A 282 1.82 -1.15 10.28
C PRO A 282 0.97 -2.38 10.64
N ALA A 283 0.26 -2.36 11.77
CA ALA A 283 -0.60 -3.46 12.21
C ALA A 283 -1.87 -3.57 11.36
N GLU A 284 -2.50 -2.44 11.02
CA GLU A 284 -3.64 -2.40 10.11
C GLU A 284 -3.24 -2.77 8.69
N ALA A 285 -2.07 -2.30 8.22
CA ALA A 285 -1.54 -2.70 6.92
C ALA A 285 -1.29 -4.21 6.89
N ALA A 286 -0.64 -4.78 7.90
CA ALA A 286 -0.40 -6.22 8.01
C ALA A 286 -1.70 -7.04 8.11
N ALA A 287 -2.79 -6.47 8.62
CA ALA A 287 -4.09 -7.13 8.65
C ALA A 287 -4.73 -7.31 7.26
N GLN A 288 -4.26 -6.55 6.27
CA GLN A 288 -4.74 -6.67 4.89
C GLN A 288 -4.05 -7.80 4.11
N PHE A 289 -3.00 -8.43 4.63
CA PHE A 289 -2.26 -9.47 3.93
C PHE A 289 -2.41 -10.82 4.64
N SER A 290 -2.63 -11.88 3.86
CA SER A 290 -2.69 -13.26 4.29
C SER A 290 -1.62 -14.06 3.55
N PHE A 291 -0.69 -14.68 4.26
CA PHE A 291 0.41 -15.44 3.67
C PHE A 291 0.11 -16.94 3.74
N ALA A 292 0.42 -17.66 2.65
CA ALA A 292 0.25 -19.11 2.53
C ALA A 292 1.45 -19.90 3.10
#